data_AF-I0GWI3-F1
#
_entry.id   AF-I0GWI3-F1
#
_cell.length_a   1.000
_cell.length_b   1.000
_cell.length_c   1.000
_cell.angle_alpha   90.00
_cell.angle_beta   90.00
_cell.angle_gamma   90.00
#
_symmetry.space_group_name_H-M   'P 1'
#
loop_
_entity.id
_entity.type
_entity.pdbx_description
1 polymer ?
#
loop_
_entity_poly.entity_id
_entity_poly.type
_entity_poly.pdbx_seq_one_letter_code
_entity_poly.pdbx_strand_id
1 'polypeptide(L)'
;MGYTVKNLPLYRGIKGIRFISHGMWSDAELVYKGYVFNYNDIEGALWENFLEDQNEVEAHYLDRTGADEQEKRFNQWLENGRPAQNYLDDCIFGKCYTGYFYR
;
A
#
# COMPACT_ATOMS: atom_id res chain seq x y z
N MET A 1 4.00 -10.97 -23.00
CA MET A 1 4.55 -11.94 -22.03
C MET A 1 3.60 -11.92 -20.84
N GLY A 2 2.77 -12.97 -20.68
CA GLY A 2 1.70 -12.96 -19.67
C GLY A 2 2.26 -13.31 -18.30
N TYR A 3 2.33 -12.34 -17.39
CA TYR A 3 2.66 -12.63 -16.00
C TYR A 3 1.46 -13.28 -15.33
N THR A 4 1.62 -14.51 -14.85
CA THR A 4 0.61 -15.11 -13.97
C THR A 4 0.70 -14.41 -12.62
N VAL A 5 -0.37 -13.71 -12.22
CA VAL A 5 -0.46 -12.91 -10.97
C VAL A 5 0.07 -13.64 -9.74
N LYS A 6 -0.05 -14.97 -9.69
CA LYS A 6 0.45 -15.82 -8.60
C LYS A 6 1.96 -15.68 -8.33
N ASN A 7 2.76 -15.39 -9.36
CA ASN A 7 4.23 -15.31 -9.29
C ASN A 7 4.77 -13.90 -9.05
N LEU A 8 3.90 -12.90 -8.94
CA LEU A 8 4.33 -11.53 -8.65
C LEU A 8 4.83 -11.40 -7.20
N PRO A 9 5.74 -10.46 -6.92
CA PRO A 9 6.15 -10.11 -5.56
C PRO A 9 4.95 -9.75 -4.68
N LEU A 10 5.06 -10.03 -3.38
CA LEU A 10 4.10 -9.56 -2.39
C LEU A 10 4.34 -8.09 -2.09
N TYR A 11 3.27 -7.31 -1.98
CA TYR A 11 3.35 -5.96 -1.46
C TYR A 11 3.77 -6.00 0.01
N ARG A 12 4.98 -5.51 0.33
CA ARG A 12 5.57 -5.49 1.68
C ARG A 12 5.45 -6.83 2.43
N GLY A 13 5.49 -7.96 1.72
CA GLY A 13 5.32 -9.30 2.30
C GLY A 13 3.89 -9.70 2.67
N ILE A 14 2.90 -8.82 2.46
CA ILE A 14 1.49 -9.05 2.80
C ILE A 14 0.88 -10.09 1.86
N LYS A 15 0.42 -11.20 2.44
CA LYS A 15 -0.23 -12.27 1.67
C LYS A 15 -1.52 -11.76 1.02
N GLY A 16 -1.67 -12.07 -0.26
CA GLY A 16 -2.88 -11.77 -1.04
C GLY A 16 -2.83 -10.47 -1.82
N ILE A 17 -1.87 -9.58 -1.52
CA ILE A 17 -1.63 -8.34 -2.29
C ILE A 17 -0.35 -8.54 -3.11
N ARG A 18 -0.44 -8.30 -4.41
CA ARG A 18 0.69 -8.44 -5.35
C ARG A 18 1.14 -7.08 -5.85
N PHE A 19 2.43 -6.95 -6.10
CA PHE A 19 3.04 -5.73 -6.61
C PHE A 19 3.51 -5.94 -8.05
N ILE A 20 3.17 -5.00 -8.93
CA ILE A 20 3.63 -4.94 -10.32
C ILE A 20 4.48 -3.68 -10.47
N SER A 21 5.73 -3.86 -10.89
CA SER A 21 6.57 -2.75 -11.35
C SER A 21 6.59 -2.72 -12.86
N HIS A 22 6.35 -1.54 -13.42
CA HIS A 22 6.43 -1.28 -14.87
C HIS A 22 7.75 -0.63 -15.29
N GLY A 23 8.72 -0.54 -14.37
CA GLY A 23 9.99 0.16 -14.57
C GLY A 23 10.00 1.57 -13.95
N MET A 24 11.14 2.25 -14.07
CA MET A 24 11.42 3.49 -13.31
C MET A 24 10.49 4.67 -13.64
N TRP A 25 9.90 4.69 -14.84
CA TRP A 25 9.13 5.81 -15.37
C TRP A 25 7.62 5.57 -15.38
N SER A 26 7.17 4.49 -14.76
CA SER A 26 5.77 4.09 -14.77
C SER A 26 5.32 3.77 -13.37
N ASP A 27 4.13 4.24 -13.03
CA ASP A 27 3.55 3.98 -11.72
C ASP A 27 3.43 2.48 -11.49
N ALA A 28 3.81 2.05 -10.29
CA ALA A 28 3.60 0.68 -9.90
C ALA A 28 2.13 0.43 -9.59
N GLU A 29 1.73 -0.84 -9.63
CA GLU A 29 0.35 -1.26 -9.37
C GLU A 29 0.29 -2.33 -8.30
N LEU A 30 -0.83 -2.35 -7.58
CA LEU A 30 -1.18 -3.40 -6.63
C LEU A 30 -2.33 -4.24 -7.20
N VAL A 31 -2.20 -5.56 -7.12
CA VAL A 31 -3.27 -6.50 -7.48
C VAL A 31 -3.80 -7.17 -6.22
N TYR A 32 -5.09 -7.02 -5.98
CA TYR A 32 -5.78 -7.61 -4.84
C TYR A 32 -7.18 -8.07 -5.23
N LYS A 33 -7.53 -9.34 -4.93
CA LYS A 33 -8.83 -9.97 -5.28
C LYS A 33 -9.27 -9.78 -6.74
N GLY A 34 -8.32 -9.63 -7.66
CA GLY A 34 -8.58 -9.43 -9.09
C GLY A 34 -8.75 -7.98 -9.52
N TYR A 35 -8.69 -7.02 -8.59
CA TYR A 35 -8.69 -5.58 -8.86
C TYR A 35 -7.26 -5.04 -8.91
N VAL A 36 -7.06 -4.00 -9.72
CA VAL A 36 -5.79 -3.29 -9.87
C VAL A 36 -5.92 -1.89 -9.28
N PHE A 37 -4.95 -1.50 -8.47
CA PHE A 37 -4.87 -0.20 -7.81
C PHE A 37 -3.53 0.46 -8.10
N ASN A 38 -3.51 1.80 -8.16
CA ASN A 38 -2.24 2.53 -8.21
C ASN A 38 -1.51 2.35 -6.88
N TYR A 39 -0.24 1.94 -6.92
CA TYR A 39 0.56 1.72 -5.72
C TYR A 39 0.72 2.99 -4.88
N ASN A 40 1.02 4.13 -5.51
CA ASN A 40 1.29 5.38 -4.80
C ASN A 40 0.04 5.88 -4.06
N ASP A 41 -1.14 5.76 -4.67
CA ASP A 41 -2.41 6.14 -4.03
C ASP A 41 -2.69 5.29 -2.79
N ILE A 42 -2.50 3.97 -2.90
CA ILE A 42 -2.73 3.06 -1.78
C ILE A 42 -1.68 3.25 -0.68
N GLU A 43 -0.41 3.39 -1.04
CA GLU A 43 0.69 3.62 -0.10
C GLU A 43 0.45 4.90 0.70
N GLY A 44 0.10 6.00 0.02
CA GLY A 44 -0.18 7.29 0.64
C GLY A 44 -1.37 7.22 1.60
N ALA A 45 -2.48 6.63 1.18
CA ALA A 45 -3.65 6.51 2.04
C ALA A 45 -3.42 5.60 3.27
N LEU A 46 -2.67 4.51 3.10
CA LEU A 46 -2.27 3.67 4.23
C LEU A 46 -1.34 4.39 5.18
N TRP A 47 -0.44 5.23 4.67
CA TRP A 47 0.43 6.07 5.48
C TRP A 47 -0.36 7.07 6.31
N GLU A 48 -1.33 7.76 5.72
CA GLU A 48 -2.22 8.70 6.43
C GLU A 48 -3.01 8.01 7.55
N ASN A 49 -3.62 6.84 7.26
CA ASN A 49 -4.34 6.06 8.27
C ASN A 49 -3.42 5.59 9.41
N PHE A 50 -2.18 5.22 9.08
CA PHE A 50 -1.19 4.85 10.09
C PHE A 50 -0.89 6.04 11.03
N LEU A 51 -0.65 7.24 10.48
CA LEU A 51 -0.42 8.43 11.31
C LEU A 51 -1.64 8.75 12.18
N GLU A 52 -2.85 8.67 11.63
CA GLU A 52 -4.10 8.87 12.38
C GLU A 52 -4.24 7.88 13.55
N ASP A 53 -3.97 6.59 13.32
CA ASP A 53 -3.97 5.54 14.36
C ASP A 53 -2.94 5.83 15.48
N GLN A 54 -1.82 6.49 15.15
CA GLN A 54 -0.80 6.90 16.11
C GLN A 54 -1.12 8.26 16.78
N ASN A 55 -2.21 8.94 16.40
CA ASN A 55 -2.51 10.33 16.74
C ASN A 55 -1.39 11.30 16.33
N GLU A 56 -0.73 11.03 15.21
CA GLU A 56 0.30 11.86 14.60
C GLU A 56 -0.31 12.65 13.43
N VAL A 57 0.01 13.94 13.33
CA VAL A 57 -0.54 14.82 12.26
C VAL A 57 0.35 14.83 11.02
N GLU A 58 1.65 14.58 11.21
CA GLU A 58 2.64 14.50 10.14
C GLU A 58 3.78 13.55 10.54
N ALA A 59 4.46 13.00 9.54
CA ALA A 59 5.63 12.18 9.78
C ALA A 59 6.81 13.06 10.23
N HIS A 60 7.32 12.81 11.44
CA HIS A 60 8.49 13.52 11.96
C HIS A 60 9.81 12.98 11.40
N TYR A 61 10.17 13.39 10.18
CA TYR A 61 11.46 13.09 9.57
C TYR A 61 12.55 14.08 10.03
N LEU A 62 12.92 14.03 11.31
CA LEU A 62 13.94 14.92 11.87
C LEU A 62 15.33 14.68 11.26
N ASP A 63 15.64 13.42 10.92
CA ASP A 63 16.84 12.99 10.22
C ASP A 63 16.61 11.62 9.54
N ARG A 64 17.67 11.06 8.91
CA ARG A 64 17.61 9.74 8.26
C ARG A 64 17.27 8.61 9.25
N THR A 65 17.71 8.72 10.50
CA THR A 65 17.45 7.71 11.54
C THR A 65 15.97 7.72 11.90
N GLY A 66 15.37 8.90 12.05
CA GLY A 66 13.93 9.07 12.28
C GLY A 66 13.10 8.55 11.11
N ALA A 67 13.55 8.74 9.86
CA ALA A 67 12.89 8.16 8.69
C ALA A 67 12.92 6.63 8.70
N ASP A 68 14.08 6.02 9.00
CA ASP A 68 14.22 4.57 9.10
C ASP A 68 13.37 3.97 10.24
N GLU A 69 13.20 4.71 11.34
CA GLU A 69 12.35 4.31 12.47
C GLU A 69 10.86 4.37 12.12
N GLN A 70 10.40 5.46 11.49
CA GLN A 70 9.00 5.59 11.09
C GLN A 70 8.62 4.54 10.03
N GLU A 71 9.51 4.26 9.08
CA GLU A 71 9.33 3.20 8.10
C GLU A 71 9.21 1.81 8.77
N LYS A 72 9.99 1.53 9.83
CA LYS A 72 9.85 0.29 10.61
C LYS A 72 8.49 0.21 11.31
N ARG A 73 8.05 1.30 11.94
CA ARG A 73 6.74 1.37 12.62
C ARG A 73 5.60 1.14 11.62
N PHE A 74 5.68 1.74 10.44
CA PHE A 74 4.70 1.52 9.39
C PHE A 74 4.68 0.07 8.90
N ASN A 75 5.84 -0.53 8.65
CA ASN A 75 5.92 -1.95 8.29
C ASN A 75 5.36 -2.87 9.39
N GLN A 76 5.59 -2.55 10.66
CA GLN A 76 5.02 -3.29 11.80
C GLN A 76 3.49 -3.15 11.85
N TRP A 77 2.96 -1.95 11.64
CA TRP A 77 1.52 -1.71 11.57
C TRP A 77 0.88 -2.53 10.43
N LEU A 78 1.59 -2.69 9.31
CA LEU A 78 1.17 -3.50 8.16
C LEU A 78 1.41 -5.02 8.32
N GLU A 79 2.15 -5.49 9.32
CA GLU A 79 2.70 -6.87 9.39
C GLU A 79 1.62 -7.96 9.28
N ASN A 80 0.45 -7.73 9.90
CA ASN A 80 -0.66 -8.68 9.86
C ASN A 80 -1.49 -8.60 8.57
N GLY A 81 -1.16 -7.68 7.67
CA GLY A 81 -1.85 -7.44 6.39
C GLY A 81 -3.25 -6.84 6.51
N ARG A 82 -3.87 -6.88 7.69
CA ARG A 82 -5.25 -6.44 7.92
C ARG A 82 -5.50 -4.99 7.52
N PRO A 83 -4.67 -4.00 7.90
CA PRO A 83 -4.97 -2.62 7.55
C PRO A 83 -5.01 -2.40 6.03
N ALA A 84 -4.02 -2.93 5.31
CA ALA A 84 -3.97 -2.88 3.85
C ALA A 84 -5.16 -3.60 3.19
N GLN A 85 -5.49 -4.80 3.67
CA GLN A 85 -6.60 -5.58 3.11
C GLN A 85 -7.96 -4.94 3.38
N ASN A 86 -8.18 -4.40 4.58
CA ASN A 86 -9.42 -3.70 4.92
C ASN A 86 -9.60 -2.46 4.06
N TYR A 87 -8.55 -1.65 3.91
CA TYR A 87 -8.60 -0.45 3.06
C TYR A 87 -8.91 -0.81 1.60
N LEU A 88 -8.25 -1.83 1.05
CA LEU A 88 -8.51 -2.30 -0.31
C LEU A 88 -9.90 -2.92 -0.47
N ASP A 89 -10.42 -3.61 0.54
CA ASP A 89 -11.80 -4.09 0.55
C ASP A 89 -12.78 -2.91 0.52
N ASP A 90 -12.56 -1.88 1.35
CA ASP A 90 -13.36 -0.65 1.34
C ASP A 90 -13.28 0.07 -0.01
N CYS A 91 -12.11 0.08 -0.66
CA CYS A 91 -11.96 0.58 -2.02
C CYS A 91 -12.83 -0.17 -3.03
N ILE A 92 -12.85 -1.51 -2.98
CA ILE A 92 -13.70 -2.33 -3.86
C ILE A 92 -15.18 -2.01 -3.65
N PHE A 93 -15.59 -1.71 -2.42
CA PHE A 93 -16.96 -1.30 -2.09
C PHE A 93 -17.25 0.19 -2.38
N GLY A 94 -16.30 0.94 -2.97
CA GLY A 94 -16.46 2.35 -3.32
C GLY A 94 -16.42 3.29 -2.11
N LYS A 95 -15.82 2.86 -0.99
CA LYS A 95 -15.76 3.60 0.27
C LYS A 95 -14.40 4.26 0.54
N CYS A 96 -13.42 4.08 -0.34
CA CYS A 96 -12.12 4.73 -0.22
C CYS A 96 -11.94 5.81 -1.29
N TYR A 97 -11.05 6.76 -1.02
CA TYR A 97 -10.66 7.82 -1.94
C TYR A 97 -9.43 7.35 -2.73
N THR A 98 -9.63 6.68 -3.86
CA THR A 98 -8.56 6.47 -4.84
C THR A 98 -9.08 6.93 -6.21
N GLY A 99 -8.35 7.84 -6.84
CA GLY A 99 -8.83 8.59 -8.01
C GLY A 99 -9.03 7.74 -9.27
N TYR A 100 -8.61 6.48 -9.28
CA TYR A 100 -8.63 5.64 -10.48
C TYR A 100 -8.83 4.15 -10.13
N PHE A 101 -9.98 3.60 -10.53
CA PHE A 101 -10.24 2.16 -10.53
C PHE A 101 -10.17 1.65 -11.97
N TYR A 102 -9.22 0.77 -12.28
CA TYR A 102 -9.21 0.03 -13.54
C TYR A 102 -9.79 -1.37 -13.27
N ARG A 103 -10.84 -1.73 -14.03
CA ARG A 103 -11.50 -3.05 -13.97
C ARG A 103 -10.99 -3.96 -15.09
#